data_AF-A0A3B8W9P5-F1
#
_entry.id   AF-A0A3B8W9P5-F1
#
_cell.length_a   1.000
_cell.length_b   1.000
_cell.length_c   1.000
_cell.angle_alpha   90.00
_cell.angle_beta   90.00
_cell.angle_gamma   90.00
#
_symmetry.space_group_name_H-M   'P 1'
#
loop_
_entity.id
_entity.type
_entity.pdbx_description
1 polymer ?
#
loop_
_entity_poly.entity_id
_entity_poly.type
_entity_poly.pdbx_seq_one_letter_code
_entity_poly.pdbx_strand_id
1 'polypeptide(L)'
;MMGPSGCGKTTLLNCLSGIDEIDSGEVLIDGLSLEDMDDNSRTDHRAREMGFVFQLYNLLPVLNSVENVELPMLVSGVNSNEAR
;
A
#
# COMPACT_ATOMS: atom_id res chain seq x y z
N MET A 1 -6.78 -14.60 -2.28
CA MET A 1 -8.25 -14.85 -2.34
C MET A 1 -8.63 -15.38 -3.72
N MET A 2 -9.47 -16.41 -3.82
CA MET A 2 -9.97 -16.95 -5.09
C MET A 2 -11.46 -16.63 -5.26
N GLY A 3 -11.89 -16.29 -6.48
CA GLY A 3 -13.30 -16.00 -6.79
C GLY A 3 -13.46 -15.43 -8.20
N PRO A 4 -14.66 -15.47 -8.80
CA PRO A 4 -14.91 -15.02 -10.18
C PRO A 4 -14.66 -13.51 -10.35
N SER A 5 -14.45 -13.05 -11.58
CA SER A 5 -14.36 -11.60 -11.84
C SER A 5 -15.63 -10.89 -11.36
N GLY A 6 -15.48 -9.71 -10.77
CA GLY A 6 -16.59 -8.93 -10.23
C GLY A 6 -17.06 -9.30 -8.82
N CYS A 7 -16.52 -10.33 -8.17
CA CYS A 7 -16.92 -10.68 -6.79
C CYS A 7 -16.32 -9.77 -5.69
N GLY A 8 -15.76 -8.61 -6.04
CA GLY A 8 -15.25 -7.63 -5.07
C GLY A 8 -13.84 -7.87 -4.52
N LYS A 9 -13.03 -8.79 -5.07
CA LYS A 9 -11.67 -9.08 -4.56
C LYS A 9 -10.76 -7.85 -4.53
N THR A 10 -10.73 -7.09 -5.63
CA THR A 10 -9.89 -5.89 -5.72
C THR A 10 -10.36 -4.83 -4.75
N THR A 11 -11.67 -4.59 -4.69
CA THR A 11 -12.29 -3.67 -3.72
C THR A 11 -11.91 -4.05 -2.29
N LEU A 12 -12.03 -5.33 -1.93
CA LEU A 12 -11.66 -5.80 -0.60
C LEU A 12 -10.17 -5.57 -0.29
N LEU A 13 -9.27 -5.86 -1.22
CA LEU A 13 -7.83 -5.62 -1.03
C LEU A 13 -7.52 -4.12 -0.88
N ASN A 14 -8.21 -3.26 -1.62
CA ASN A 14 -8.06 -1.81 -1.50
C ASN A 14 -8.58 -1.30 -0.14
N CYS A 15 -9.73 -1.80 0.31
CA CYS A 15 -10.26 -1.47 1.63
C CYS A 15 -9.33 -1.95 2.76
N LEU A 16 -8.84 -3.19 2.69
CA LEU A 16 -7.91 -3.75 3.69
C LEU A 16 -6.58 -2.99 3.76
N SER A 17 -6.17 -2.37 2.67
CA SER A 17 -4.96 -1.54 2.62
C SER A 17 -5.23 -0.07 2.92
N GLY A 18 -6.47 0.31 3.21
CA GLY A 18 -6.87 1.70 3.45
C GLY A 18 -6.70 2.61 2.23
N ILE A 19 -6.65 2.07 1.01
CA ILE A 19 -6.67 2.84 -0.25
C ILE A 19 -8.09 3.33 -0.53
N ASP A 20 -9.06 2.43 -0.38
CA ASP A 20 -10.49 2.75 -0.47
C ASP A 20 -11.09 2.74 0.95
N GLU A 21 -12.07 3.60 1.20
CA GLU A 21 -12.80 3.62 2.46
C GLU A 21 -13.86 2.50 2.50
N ILE A 22 -14.14 1.99 3.70
CA ILE A 22 -15.25 1.05 3.91
C ILE A 22 -16.53 1.81 4.23
N ASP A 23 -17.66 1.32 3.73
CA ASP A 23 -18.97 1.91 4.06
C ASP A 23 -19.42 1.60 5.50
N SER A 24 -18.98 0.45 6.05
CA SER A 24 -19.29 0.00 7.40
C SER A 24 -18.35 -1.12 7.85
N GLY A 25 -18.19 -1.28 9.17
CA GLY A 25 -17.26 -2.25 9.77
C GLY A 25 -16.00 -1.56 10.30
N GLU A 26 -14.95 -2.36 10.52
CA GLU A 26 -13.63 -1.88 10.95
C GLU A 26 -12.52 -2.72 10.29
N VAL A 27 -11.41 -2.08 9.95
CA VAL A 27 -10.17 -2.72 9.51
C VAL A 27 -9.09 -2.46 10.55
N LEU A 28 -8.63 -3.54 11.19
CA LEU A 28 -7.57 -3.51 12.19
C LEU A 28 -6.27 -4.06 11.60
N ILE A 29 -5.22 -3.25 11.59
CA ILE A 29 -3.86 -3.68 11.23
C ILE A 29 -2.99 -3.55 12.48
N ASP A 30 -2.44 -4.66 12.95
CA ASP A 30 -1.68 -4.72 14.22
C ASP A 30 -2.41 -4.11 15.43
N GLY A 31 -3.74 -4.24 15.43
CA GLY A 31 -4.62 -3.72 16.48
C GLY A 31 -4.96 -2.23 16.36
N LEU A 32 -4.50 -1.55 15.30
CA LEU A 32 -4.84 -0.16 14.99
C LEU A 32 -5.99 -0.12 13.98
N SER A 33 -7.03 0.65 14.28
CA SER A 33 -8.12 0.91 13.32
C SER A 33 -7.65 1.91 12.26
N LEU A 34 -7.86 1.55 10.99
CA LEU A 34 -7.62 2.46 9.88
C LEU A 34 -8.66 3.58 9.78
N GLU A 35 -9.86 3.35 10.32
CA GLU A 35 -10.97 4.31 10.35
C GLU A 35 -10.74 5.44 11.36
N ASP A 36 -9.98 5.17 12.43
CA ASP A 36 -9.59 6.15 13.45
C ASP A 36 -8.40 7.03 13.00
N MET A 37 -7.75 6.70 11.87
CA MET A 37 -6.64 7.47 11.31
C MET A 37 -7.15 8.61 10.42
N ASP A 38 -6.54 9.78 10.52
CA ASP A 38 -6.72 10.81 9.50
C ASP A 38 -6.00 10.44 8.20
N ASP A 39 -6.28 11.16 7.11
CA ASP A 39 -5.79 10.77 5.78
C ASP A 39 -4.25 10.78 5.67
N ASN A 40 -3.59 11.70 6.39
CA ASN A 40 -2.13 11.76 6.46
C ASN A 40 -1.57 10.56 7.24
N SER A 41 -2.13 10.25 8.41
CA SER A 41 -1.69 9.11 9.23
C SER A 41 -1.90 7.79 8.49
N ARG A 42 -3.03 7.65 7.78
CA ARG A 42 -3.32 6.49 6.95
C ARG A 42 -2.34 6.37 5.78
N THR A 43 -1.96 7.49 5.17
CA THR A 43 -0.93 7.53 4.11
C THR A 43 0.44 7.12 4.62
N ASP A 44 0.86 7.67 5.76
CA ASP A 44 2.14 7.33 6.39
C ASP A 44 2.19 5.87 6.85
N HIS A 45 1.09 5.36 7.40
CA HIS A 45 0.98 3.96 7.78
C HIS A 45 1.14 3.03 6.58
N ARG A 46 0.45 3.31 5.45
CA ARG A 46 0.63 2.54 4.20
C ARG A 46 2.07 2.59 3.69
N ALA A 47 2.71 3.75 3.73
CA ALA A 47 4.08 3.92 3.23
C ALA A 47 5.12 3.14 4.04
N ARG A 48 4.88 2.97 5.36
CA ARG A 48 5.83 2.35 6.28
C ARG A 48 5.60 0.86 6.49
N GLU A 49 4.33 0.45 6.58
CA GLU A 49 3.97 -0.90 7.05
C GLU A 49 3.42 -1.80 5.93
N MET A 50 3.16 -1.26 4.74
CA MET A 50 2.51 -2.01 3.65
C MET A 50 3.32 -2.05 2.36
N GLY A 51 3.31 -3.22 1.72
CA GLY A 51 3.85 -3.44 0.39
C GLY A 51 2.79 -3.98 -0.56
N PHE A 52 2.82 -3.52 -1.82
CA PHE A 52 1.83 -3.88 -2.83
C PHE A 52 2.47 -4.58 -4.02
N VAL A 53 1.90 -5.72 -4.42
CA VAL A 53 2.29 -6.44 -5.64
C VAL A 53 1.03 -6.68 -6.46
N PHE A 54 1.06 -6.22 -7.70
CA PHE A 54 -0.06 -6.31 -8.63
C PHE A 54 0.26 -7.24 -9.80
N GLN A 55 -0.77 -7.60 -10.57
CA GLN A 55 -0.60 -8.38 -11.79
C GLN A 55 0.18 -7.61 -12.87
N LEU A 56 0.03 -6.28 -12.92
CA LEU A 56 0.86 -5.38 -13.70
C LEU A 56 2.01 -4.87 -12.84
N TYR A 57 3.24 -4.91 -13.35
CA TYR A 57 4.44 -4.68 -12.55
C TYR A 57 4.62 -3.24 -12.04
N ASN A 58 3.86 -2.26 -12.56
CA ASN A 58 3.92 -0.84 -12.17
C ASN A 58 5.35 -0.24 -12.08
N LEU A 59 6.31 -0.81 -12.82
CA LEU A 59 7.69 -0.33 -12.85
C LEU A 59 7.79 0.94 -13.68
N LEU A 60 8.60 1.89 -13.21
CA LEU A 60 8.97 3.07 -13.97
C LEU A 60 10.01 2.66 -15.02
N PRO A 61 9.70 2.76 -16.33
CA PRO A 61 10.53 2.19 -17.39
C PRO A 61 11.86 2.91 -17.60
N VAL A 62 12.00 4.12 -17.03
CA VAL A 62 13.23 4.91 -17.07
C VAL A 62 14.21 4.54 -15.95
N LEU A 63 13.77 3.72 -14.99
CA LEU A 63 14.56 3.27 -13.85
C LEU A 63 14.93 1.80 -14.00
N ASN A 64 16.12 1.44 -13.51
CA ASN A 64 16.51 0.04 -13.38
C ASN A 64 15.80 -0.65 -12.20
N SER A 65 15.99 -1.96 -12.05
CA SER A 65 15.30 -2.73 -11.01
C SER A 65 15.62 -2.26 -9.60
N VAL A 66 16.87 -1.88 -9.33
CA VAL A 66 17.31 -1.40 -8.02
C VAL A 66 16.68 -0.03 -7.74
N GLU A 67 16.71 0.88 -8.72
CA GLU A 67 16.09 2.22 -8.61
C GLU A 67 14.56 2.15 -8.39
N ASN A 68 13.86 1.16 -8.97
CA ASN A 68 12.43 0.95 -8.72
C ASN A 68 12.14 0.51 -7.28
N VAL A 69 13.05 -0.24 -6.66
CA VAL A 69 12.92 -0.71 -5.27
C VAL A 69 13.36 0.39 -4.29
N GLU A 70 14.38 1.17 -4.63
CA GLU A 70 14.87 2.32 -3.84
C GLU A 70 13.82 3.43 -3.71
N LEU A 71 13.11 3.75 -4.80
CA LEU A 71 12.29 4.95 -4.91
C LEU A 71 11.24 5.10 -3.79
N PRO A 72 10.42 4.08 -3.43
CA PRO A 72 9.46 4.21 -2.33
C PRO A 72 10.13 4.50 -0.97
N MET A 73 11.32 3.93 -0.72
CA MET A 73 12.07 4.18 0.51
C MET A 73 12.59 5.62 0.56
N LEU A 74 13.12 6.13 -0.55
CA LEU A 74 13.58 7.52 -0.66
C LEU A 74 12.43 8.52 -0.45
N VAL A 75 11.25 8.25 -1.04
CA VAL A 75 10.04 9.07 -0.85
C VAL A 75 9.57 9.04 0.61
N SER A 76 9.78 7.93 1.30
CA SER A 76 9.47 7.76 2.73
C SER A 76 10.54 8.36 3.66
N GLY A 77 11.57 9.02 3.11
CA GLY A 77 12.60 9.73 3.87
C GLY A 77 13.79 8.87 4.31
N VAL A 78 13.92 7.63 3.79
CA VAL A 78 15.08 6.78 4.06
C VAL A 78 16.32 7.36 3.38
N ASN A 79 17.46 7.34 4.06
CA ASN A 79 18.71 7.83 3.50
C ASN A 79 19.13 6.99 2.28
N SER A 80 19.70 7.64 1.26
CA SER A 80 20.09 6.97 0.02
C SER A 80 21.06 5.81 0.18
N ASN A 81 21.92 5.85 1.22
CA ASN A 81 22.84 4.76 1.52
C ASN A 81 22.15 3.52 2.11
N GLU A 82 20.99 3.70 2.76
CA GLU A 82 20.22 2.63 3.39
C GLU A 82 19.15 2.07 2.44
N ALA A 83 18.64 2.90 1.53
CA ALA A 83 17.68 2.47 0.51
C ALA A 83 18.29 1.55 -0.56
N ARG A 84 19.62 1.46 -0.66
CA ARG A 84 20.36 0.79 -1.74
C ARG A 84 20.60 -0.70 -1.55
#